data_AF-A0A0R0HEF7-F1
#
_entry.id   AF-A0A0R0HEF7-F1
#
_cell.length_a   1.000
_cell.length_b   1.000
_cell.length_c   1.000
_cell.angle_alpha   90.00
_cell.angle_beta   90.00
_cell.angle_gamma   90.00
#
_symmetry.space_group_name_H-M   'P 1'
#
loop_
_entity.id
_entity.type
_entity.pdbx_description
1 polymer ?
#
loop_
_entity_poly.entity_id
_entity_poly.type
_entity_poly.pdbx_seq_one_letter_code
_entity_poly.pdbx_strand_id
1 'polypeptide(L)'
;TGSFILSYVLILVFLLILASNQVQFKDTLRSSLTTTTTTSPQLTNYFSSNSDNNLRILIGILTLPDQHLRRNLLRLVYGTQPAPPGAKINVKFVFCNLTKEDQKVLVALEIMRYGDIIILDCKENMNNGKTLTYFSSLPEMLNDTASSYPPYHYMMKTDDDTYLRLNILVQSLKPLSREDLYYGYVIPCRSIDPFVRYMSGMGYLFEGPEDKVFGEWMREGGKGKHRYNAKWSMFNFPEPPTTCTHELWPETIAVHLLKNQEKGFGIFNYFNVTQGWNPSKLFHIH
;
A
#
# COMPACT_ATOMS: atom_id res chain seq x y z
N THR A 1 33.56 -4.00 -40.89
CA THR A 1 33.39 -5.04 -39.83
C THR A 1 33.97 -4.61 -38.48
N GLY A 2 35.14 -3.97 -38.41
CA GLY A 2 35.76 -3.58 -37.12
C GLY A 2 35.00 -2.58 -36.23
N SER A 3 34.26 -1.61 -36.82
CA SER A 3 33.55 -0.58 -36.04
C SER A 3 32.37 -1.12 -35.22
N PHE A 4 31.67 -2.15 -35.70
CA PHE A 4 30.57 -2.79 -34.97
C PHE A 4 31.05 -3.60 -33.76
N ILE A 5 32.19 -4.28 -33.91
CA ILE A 5 32.80 -5.05 -32.81
C ILE A 5 33.25 -4.10 -31.70
N LEU A 6 33.83 -2.95 -32.04
CA LEU A 6 34.26 -1.95 -31.06
C LEU A 6 33.07 -1.38 -30.27
N SER A 7 31.95 -1.07 -30.94
CA SER A 7 30.73 -0.59 -30.29
C SER A 7 30.15 -1.62 -29.31
N TYR A 8 30.09 -2.89 -29.72
CA TYR A 8 29.57 -3.98 -28.86
C TYR A 8 30.44 -4.17 -27.62
N VAL A 9 31.78 -4.14 -27.78
CA VAL A 9 32.72 -4.22 -26.66
C VAL A 9 32.55 -3.04 -25.71
N LEU A 10 32.38 -1.82 -26.20
CA LEU A 10 32.15 -0.63 -25.37
C LEU A 10 30.85 -0.73 -24.56
N ILE A 11 29.75 -1.20 -25.17
CA ILE A 11 28.47 -1.41 -24.47
C ILE A 11 28.63 -2.46 -23.37
N LEU A 12 29.32 -3.57 -23.66
CA LEU A 12 29.55 -4.65 -22.70
C LEU A 12 30.39 -4.17 -21.51
N VAL A 13 31.46 -3.41 -21.77
CA VAL A 13 32.29 -2.78 -20.71
C VAL A 13 31.46 -1.81 -19.87
N PHE A 14 30.60 -0.99 -20.49
CA PHE A 14 29.73 -0.06 -19.76
C PHE A 14 28.73 -0.79 -18.85
N LEU A 15 28.12 -1.89 -19.33
CA LEU A 15 27.21 -2.72 -18.53
C LEU A 15 27.94 -3.40 -17.36
N LEU A 16 29.19 -3.85 -17.55
CA LEU A 16 30.01 -4.43 -16.47
C LEU A 16 30.37 -3.39 -15.41
N ILE A 17 30.67 -2.15 -15.80
CA ILE A 17 30.93 -1.04 -14.86
C ILE A 17 29.67 -0.74 -14.03
N LEU A 18 28.49 -0.69 -14.66
CA LEU A 18 27.22 -0.48 -13.95
C LEU A 18 26.91 -1.62 -12.96
N ALA A 19 27.17 -2.87 -13.35
CA ALA A 19 26.98 -4.03 -12.48
C ALA A 19 27.95 -4.01 -11.27
N SER A 20 29.23 -3.70 -11.50
CA SER A 20 30.24 -3.59 -10.44
C SER A 20 29.90 -2.48 -9.44
N ASN A 21 29.48 -1.31 -9.94
CA ASN A 21 29.08 -0.19 -9.08
C ASN A 21 27.85 -0.53 -8.22
N GLN A 22 26.90 -1.33 -8.72
CA GLN A 22 25.77 -1.79 -7.90
C GLN A 22 26.19 -2.76 -6.79
N VAL A 23 27.15 -3.65 -7.06
CA VAL A 23 27.69 -4.56 -6.04
C VAL A 23 28.42 -3.76 -4.97
N GLN A 24 29.28 -2.82 -5.38
CA GLN A 24 30.03 -1.98 -4.45
C GLN A 24 29.12 -1.10 -3.59
N PHE A 25 28.01 -0.58 -4.14
CA PHE A 25 27.01 0.16 -3.36
C PHE A 25 26.30 -0.72 -2.32
N LYS A 26 26.00 -1.98 -2.65
CA LYS A 26 25.40 -2.94 -1.70
C LYS A 26 26.38 -3.36 -0.61
N ASP A 27 27.65 -3.54 -0.93
CA ASP A 27 28.68 -3.92 0.03
C ASP A 27 29.05 -2.76 0.97
N THR A 28 29.00 -1.52 0.48
CA THR A 28 29.20 -0.32 1.33
C THR A 28 28.09 -0.21 2.38
N LEU A 29 26.83 -0.49 2.02
CA LEU A 29 25.71 -0.51 2.97
C LEU A 29 25.81 -1.66 4.00
N ARG A 30 26.42 -2.80 3.64
CA ARG A 30 26.65 -3.91 4.59
C ARG A 30 27.83 -3.66 5.52
N SER A 31 28.90 -3.04 5.03
CA SER A 31 30.11 -2.75 5.82
C SER A 31 29.88 -1.70 6.92
N SER A 32 28.97 -0.74 6.69
CA SER A 32 28.64 0.28 7.70
C SER A 32 27.86 -0.23 8.92
N LEU A 33 27.44 -1.50 8.95
CA LEU A 33 26.65 -2.07 10.05
C LEU A 33 27.43 -2.97 11.01
N THR A 34 28.76 -3.07 10.85
CA THR A 34 29.60 -3.85 11.77
C THR A 34 30.61 -2.96 12.47
N THR A 35 30.22 -2.34 13.58
CA THR A 35 31.18 -1.81 14.55
C THR A 35 30.76 -2.10 15.99
N THR A 36 31.57 -2.98 16.59
CA THR A 36 32.04 -3.00 17.98
C THR A 36 31.03 -3.21 19.11
N THR A 37 30.92 -4.48 19.48
CA THR A 37 30.66 -5.01 20.82
C THR A 37 31.61 -4.44 21.88
N THR A 38 31.06 -3.81 22.92
CA THR A 38 31.72 -3.69 24.23
C THR A 38 30.77 -4.19 25.31
N THR A 39 31.38 -4.96 26.21
CA THR A 39 30.78 -5.83 27.22
C THR A 39 30.51 -5.13 28.55
N SER A 40 29.60 -5.75 29.33
CA SER A 40 29.44 -5.72 30.81
C SER A 40 28.39 -4.74 31.40
N PRO A 41 27.86 -4.98 32.62
CA PRO A 41 26.80 -5.96 32.84
C PRO A 41 25.60 -5.43 33.69
N GLN A 42 24.52 -6.22 33.71
CA GLN A 42 23.50 -6.34 34.78
C GLN A 42 22.71 -5.08 35.20
N LEU A 43 21.44 -5.00 34.79
CA LEU A 43 20.29 -5.23 35.70
C LEU A 43 18.99 -5.18 34.88
N THR A 44 18.17 -6.19 35.10
CA THR A 44 16.89 -6.47 34.45
C THR A 44 15.90 -5.33 34.61
N ASN A 45 15.73 -4.52 33.56
CA ASN A 45 14.51 -3.74 33.35
C ASN A 45 13.83 -4.30 32.10
N TYR A 46 12.84 -5.16 32.31
CA TYR A 46 12.03 -5.83 31.27
C TYR A 46 11.09 -4.87 30.50
N PHE A 47 11.33 -3.56 30.56
CA PHE A 47 10.86 -2.63 29.54
C PHE A 47 12.01 -2.33 28.61
N SER A 48 12.42 -3.36 27.86
CA SER A 48 13.22 -3.15 26.66
C SER A 48 12.36 -2.35 25.68
N SER A 49 12.42 -1.02 25.82
CA SER A 49 12.03 -0.04 24.82
C SER A 49 12.94 -0.19 23.62
N ASN A 50 12.82 -1.30 22.90
CA ASN A 50 13.64 -1.56 21.73
C ASN A 50 12.89 -1.06 20.49
N SER A 51 13.33 0.11 20.05
CA SER A 51 13.62 0.41 18.65
C SER A 51 12.48 0.27 17.64
N ASP A 52 11.58 1.24 17.67
CA ASP A 52 10.99 1.99 16.56
C ASP A 52 9.51 2.30 16.89
N ASN A 53 9.27 3.46 17.52
CA ASN A 53 7.92 3.93 17.85
C ASN A 53 7.05 4.21 16.61
N ASN A 54 7.63 4.07 15.41
CA ASN A 54 6.90 4.30 14.18
C ASN A 54 5.79 3.26 13.98
N LEU A 55 4.60 3.75 13.67
CA LEU A 55 3.50 2.91 13.22
C LEU A 55 3.88 2.24 11.89
N ARG A 56 3.63 0.94 11.75
CA ARG A 56 4.02 0.17 10.56
C ARG A 56 2.76 -0.33 9.88
N ILE A 57 2.49 0.16 8.68
CA ILE A 57 1.24 -0.11 7.96
C ILE A 57 1.57 -0.78 6.62
N LEU A 58 0.95 -1.92 6.36
CA LEU A 58 0.92 -2.53 5.04
C LEU A 58 -0.41 -2.19 4.36
N ILE A 59 -0.35 -1.59 3.18
CA ILE A 59 -1.50 -1.28 2.33
C ILE A 59 -1.44 -2.16 1.09
N GLY A 60 -2.35 -3.11 0.97
CA GLY A 60 -2.59 -3.89 -0.24
C GLY A 60 -3.56 -3.17 -1.17
N ILE A 61 -3.09 -2.72 -2.32
CA ILE A 61 -3.93 -2.19 -3.40
C ILE A 61 -4.39 -3.35 -4.27
N LEU A 62 -5.66 -3.72 -4.16
CA LEU A 62 -6.26 -4.73 -5.01
C LEU A 62 -6.43 -4.18 -6.43
N THR A 63 -5.84 -4.87 -7.40
CA THR A 63 -5.85 -4.48 -8.82
C THR A 63 -5.81 -5.74 -9.69
N LEU A 64 -5.76 -5.57 -11.01
CA LEU A 64 -5.63 -6.65 -11.99
C LEU A 64 -4.25 -6.63 -12.64
N PRO A 65 -3.70 -7.78 -13.08
CA PRO A 65 -2.42 -7.84 -13.79
C PRO A 65 -2.34 -6.91 -14.99
N ASP A 66 -3.43 -6.80 -15.77
CA ASP A 66 -3.50 -5.96 -16.98
C ASP A 66 -3.49 -4.44 -16.67
N GLN A 67 -3.80 -4.02 -15.43
CA GLN A 67 -3.87 -2.61 -15.01
C GLN A 67 -2.50 -1.98 -14.68
N HIS A 68 -1.47 -2.29 -15.47
CA HIS A 68 -0.10 -1.80 -15.27
C HIS A 68 0.01 -0.26 -15.31
N LEU A 69 -0.70 0.41 -16.22
CA LEU A 69 -0.73 1.89 -16.26
C LEU A 69 -1.35 2.49 -14.99
N ARG A 70 -2.38 1.85 -14.43
CA ARG A 70 -3.01 2.27 -13.18
C ARG A 70 -2.03 2.11 -12.02
N ARG A 71 -1.36 0.96 -11.89
CA ARG A 71 -0.32 0.75 -10.88
C ARG A 71 0.78 1.81 -10.99
N ASN A 72 1.23 2.11 -12.20
CA ASN A 72 2.29 3.10 -12.41
C ASN A 72 1.85 4.52 -11.99
N LEU A 73 0.62 4.93 -12.32
CA LEU A 73 0.05 6.18 -11.81
C LEU A 73 -0.01 6.18 -10.28
N LEU A 74 -0.47 5.09 -9.66
CA LEU A 74 -0.55 4.99 -8.21
C LEU A 74 0.83 5.02 -7.53
N ARG A 75 1.88 4.48 -8.17
CA ARG A 75 3.27 4.64 -7.69
C ARG A 75 3.68 6.10 -7.63
N LEU A 76 3.33 6.90 -8.64
CA LEU A 76 3.58 8.34 -8.62
C LEU A 76 2.79 9.02 -7.51
N VAL A 77 1.50 8.72 -7.40
CA VAL A 77 0.59 9.35 -6.43
C VAL A 77 0.94 9.02 -4.98
N TYR A 78 1.31 7.79 -4.67
CA TYR A 78 1.71 7.41 -3.31
C TYR A 78 3.17 7.74 -3.01
N GLY A 79 4.07 7.59 -4.01
CA GLY A 79 5.50 7.86 -3.85
C GLY A 79 5.85 9.33 -3.71
N THR A 80 4.96 10.24 -4.10
CA THR A 80 5.14 11.70 -3.96
C THR A 80 4.44 12.29 -2.72
N GLN A 81 3.63 11.52 -2.00
CA GLN A 81 3.08 11.99 -0.73
C GLN A 81 4.19 12.12 0.32
N PRO A 82 4.19 13.19 1.14
CA PRO A 82 5.13 13.31 2.25
C PRO A 82 5.02 12.12 3.21
N ALA A 83 6.17 11.63 3.69
CA ALA A 83 6.19 10.55 4.66
C ALA A 83 5.49 10.98 5.97
N PRO A 84 4.48 10.23 6.45
CA PRO A 84 3.78 10.61 7.68
C PRO A 84 4.69 10.54 8.91
N PRO A 85 4.72 11.59 9.76
CA PRO A 85 5.57 11.59 10.94
C PRO A 85 5.22 10.45 11.89
N GLY A 86 6.24 9.68 12.29
CA GLY A 86 6.04 8.57 13.22
C GLY A 86 5.40 7.34 12.57
N ALA A 87 5.50 7.17 11.24
CA ALA A 87 4.97 5.98 10.57
C ALA A 87 5.80 5.57 9.35
N LYS A 88 5.86 4.27 9.11
CA LYS A 88 6.36 3.63 7.90
C LYS A 88 5.21 2.93 7.20
N ILE A 89 4.96 3.34 5.96
CA ILE A 89 3.90 2.76 5.13
C ILE A 89 4.54 1.99 3.99
N ASN A 90 4.11 0.75 3.80
CA ASN A 90 4.44 -0.05 2.64
C ASN A 90 3.19 -0.28 1.81
N VAL A 91 3.19 0.26 0.60
CA VAL A 91 2.14 0.05 -0.40
C VAL A 91 2.58 -1.12 -1.28
N LYS A 92 1.70 -2.11 -1.45
CA LYS A 92 1.90 -3.27 -2.32
C LYS A 92 0.70 -3.42 -3.25
N PHE A 93 0.94 -3.70 -4.53
CA PHE A 93 -0.11 -4.04 -5.48
C PHE A 93 -0.38 -5.53 -5.43
N VAL A 94 -1.66 -5.90 -5.34
CA VAL A 94 -2.11 -7.26 -5.05
C VAL A 94 -3.00 -7.74 -6.18
N PHE A 95 -2.63 -8.85 -6.79
CA PHE A 95 -3.44 -9.60 -7.73
C PHE A 95 -3.21 -11.11 -7.53
N CYS A 96 -4.04 -11.93 -8.15
CA CYS A 96 -3.92 -13.38 -8.14
C CYS A 96 -2.99 -13.88 -9.27
N ASN A 97 -3.01 -15.19 -9.54
CA ASN A 97 -2.16 -15.84 -10.52
C ASN A 97 -2.27 -15.24 -11.94
N LEU A 98 -1.09 -15.03 -12.54
CA LEU A 98 -0.94 -14.54 -13.92
C LEU A 98 -1.30 -15.65 -14.91
N THR A 99 -2.05 -15.30 -15.95
CA THR A 99 -2.55 -16.30 -16.93
C THR A 99 -2.06 -16.05 -18.35
N LYS A 100 -1.50 -14.87 -18.64
CA LYS A 100 -0.99 -14.49 -19.96
C LYS A 100 0.52 -14.27 -19.93
N GLU A 101 1.19 -14.51 -21.06
CA GLU A 101 2.65 -14.36 -21.15
C GLU A 101 3.12 -12.89 -21.05
N ASP A 102 2.38 -11.95 -21.63
CA ASP A 102 2.64 -10.51 -21.52
C ASP A 102 2.52 -10.03 -20.07
N GLN A 103 1.53 -10.53 -19.32
CA GLN A 103 1.42 -10.28 -17.87
C GLN A 103 2.66 -10.74 -17.12
N LYS A 104 3.16 -11.96 -17.39
CA LYS A 104 4.36 -12.50 -16.74
C LYS A 104 5.58 -11.62 -17.00
N VAL A 105 5.78 -11.18 -18.24
CA VAL A 105 6.89 -10.30 -18.62
C VAL A 105 6.80 -8.95 -17.90
N LEU A 106 5.65 -8.27 -18.01
CA LEU A 106 5.48 -6.93 -17.42
C LEU A 106 5.54 -6.97 -15.89
N VAL A 107 4.89 -7.94 -15.25
CA VAL A 107 4.91 -8.07 -13.79
C VAL A 107 6.30 -8.46 -13.30
N ALA A 108 7.05 -9.30 -14.01
CA ALA A 108 8.44 -9.59 -13.66
C ALA A 108 9.31 -8.33 -13.67
N LEU A 109 9.14 -7.46 -14.68
CA LEU A 109 9.83 -6.16 -14.74
C LEU A 109 9.44 -5.25 -13.57
N GLU A 110 8.16 -5.21 -13.19
CA GLU A 110 7.70 -4.46 -12.02
C GLU A 110 8.29 -4.99 -10.71
N ILE A 111 8.33 -6.31 -10.53
CA ILE A 111 8.94 -6.97 -9.35
C ILE A 111 10.42 -6.60 -9.26
N MET A 112 11.17 -6.71 -10.36
CA MET A 112 12.60 -6.39 -10.41
C MET A 112 12.88 -4.91 -10.13
N ARG A 113 12.01 -4.01 -10.59
CA ARG A 113 12.24 -2.56 -10.47
C ARG A 113 11.78 -1.98 -9.13
N TYR A 114 10.61 -2.40 -8.64
CA TYR A 114 9.93 -1.75 -7.52
C TYR A 114 9.81 -2.64 -6.27
N GLY A 115 9.80 -3.97 -6.42
CA GLY A 115 9.64 -4.90 -5.29
C GLY A 115 8.31 -4.70 -4.53
N ASP A 116 7.26 -4.22 -5.20
CA ASP A 116 6.00 -3.79 -4.61
C ASP A 116 4.78 -4.64 -5.01
N ILE A 117 5.00 -5.83 -5.57
CA ILE A 117 3.93 -6.74 -6.01
C ILE A 117 3.73 -7.89 -5.01
N ILE A 118 2.48 -8.25 -4.77
CA ILE A 118 2.04 -9.49 -4.14
C ILE A 118 1.21 -10.27 -5.17
N ILE A 119 1.60 -11.51 -5.44
CA ILE A 119 0.82 -12.45 -6.24
C ILE A 119 0.22 -13.48 -5.28
N LEU A 120 -1.11 -13.53 -5.20
CA LEU A 120 -1.86 -14.47 -4.39
C LEU A 120 -2.12 -15.76 -5.18
N ASP A 121 -2.11 -16.90 -4.48
CA ASP A 121 -2.46 -18.19 -5.09
C ASP A 121 -3.98 -18.36 -5.19
N CYS A 122 -4.56 -17.67 -6.18
CA CYS A 122 -5.98 -17.71 -6.51
C CYS A 122 -6.20 -17.56 -8.02
N LYS A 123 -7.44 -17.80 -8.47
CA LYS A 123 -7.86 -17.39 -9.81
C LYS A 123 -8.16 -15.90 -9.83
N GLU A 124 -7.60 -15.18 -10.79
CA GLU A 124 -7.80 -13.73 -10.96
C GLU A 124 -9.28 -13.34 -11.08
N ASN A 125 -9.66 -12.33 -10.29
CA ASN A 125 -11.02 -11.83 -10.10
C ASN A 125 -10.96 -10.51 -9.33
N MET A 126 -12.01 -9.68 -9.34
CA MET A 126 -12.12 -8.55 -8.38
C MET A 126 -13.18 -8.76 -7.29
N ASN A 127 -14.16 -9.63 -7.53
CA ASN A 127 -15.39 -9.68 -6.73
C ASN A 127 -15.62 -11.04 -6.05
N ASN A 128 -14.67 -11.97 -6.15
CA ASN A 128 -14.83 -13.37 -5.72
C ASN A 128 -13.70 -13.80 -4.79
N GLY A 129 -13.71 -13.26 -3.58
CA GLY A 129 -12.86 -13.74 -2.48
C GLY A 129 -11.43 -13.20 -2.43
N LYS A 130 -10.99 -12.36 -3.39
CA LYS A 130 -9.62 -11.82 -3.38
C LYS A 130 -9.26 -11.14 -2.04
N THR A 131 -10.17 -10.36 -1.47
CA THR A 131 -9.98 -9.73 -0.14
C THR A 131 -9.72 -10.75 0.95
N LEU A 132 -10.51 -11.83 0.99
CA LEU A 132 -10.33 -12.90 1.96
C LEU A 132 -8.97 -13.58 1.75
N THR A 133 -8.66 -13.98 0.52
CA THR A 133 -7.37 -14.60 0.17
C THR A 133 -6.19 -13.72 0.58
N TYR A 134 -6.27 -12.41 0.31
CA TYR A 134 -5.24 -11.45 0.72
C TYR A 134 -5.00 -11.52 2.22
N PHE A 135 -6.02 -11.26 3.05
CA PHE A 135 -5.85 -11.24 4.50
C PHE A 135 -5.50 -12.60 5.09
N SER A 136 -6.04 -13.70 4.55
CA SER A 136 -5.75 -15.05 5.05
C SER A 136 -4.34 -15.52 4.72
N SER A 137 -3.73 -15.04 3.63
CA SER A 137 -2.36 -15.41 3.24
C SER A 137 -1.27 -14.58 3.92
N LEU A 138 -1.60 -13.39 4.44
CA LEU A 138 -0.62 -12.50 5.08
C LEU A 138 0.17 -13.14 6.24
N PRO A 139 -0.44 -13.90 7.17
CA PRO A 139 0.30 -14.51 8.28
C PRO A 139 1.44 -15.42 7.83
N GLU A 140 1.22 -16.23 6.79
CA GLU A 140 2.25 -17.11 6.23
C GLU A 140 3.30 -16.31 5.45
N MET A 141 2.87 -15.39 4.59
CA MET A 141 3.75 -14.56 3.78
C MET A 141 4.67 -13.64 4.59
N LEU A 142 4.22 -13.24 5.77
CA LEU A 142 4.91 -12.30 6.66
C LEU A 142 5.57 -13.00 7.85
N ASN A 143 5.55 -14.34 7.90
CA ASN A 143 6.19 -15.10 8.95
C ASN A 143 7.72 -14.95 8.85
N ASP A 144 8.28 -14.04 9.66
CA ASP A 144 9.72 -13.87 9.80
C ASP A 144 10.16 -14.50 11.12
N THR A 145 10.88 -15.63 11.03
CA THR A 145 11.39 -16.36 12.19
C THR A 145 12.48 -15.59 12.95
N ALA A 146 13.01 -14.51 12.39
CA ALA A 146 14.05 -13.70 13.02
C ALA A 146 13.49 -12.66 14.02
N SER A 147 12.19 -12.32 13.96
CA SER A 147 11.59 -11.26 14.78
C SER A 147 10.54 -11.79 15.75
N SER A 148 10.61 -11.35 17.01
CA SER A 148 9.59 -11.65 18.03
C SER A 148 8.28 -10.88 17.83
N TYR A 149 8.27 -9.86 16.95
CA TYR A 149 7.11 -9.01 16.70
C TYR A 149 6.68 -9.08 15.24
N PRO A 150 5.37 -8.97 14.94
CA PRO A 150 4.90 -8.92 13.57
C PRO A 150 5.48 -7.70 12.83
N PRO A 151 5.77 -7.83 11.52
CA PRO A 151 6.39 -6.75 10.75
C PRO A 151 5.50 -5.51 10.60
N TYR A 152 4.17 -5.64 10.77
CA TYR A 152 3.22 -4.54 10.67
C TYR A 152 2.27 -4.50 11.88
N HIS A 153 1.92 -3.28 12.28
CA HIS A 153 0.89 -3.03 13.29
C HIS A 153 -0.52 -3.04 12.67
N TYR A 154 -0.65 -2.50 11.46
CA TYR A 154 -1.91 -2.48 10.71
C TYR A 154 -1.70 -3.04 9.31
N MET A 155 -2.67 -3.84 8.87
CA MET A 155 -2.76 -4.36 7.51
C MET A 155 -4.10 -3.90 6.94
N MET A 156 -4.09 -3.26 5.79
CA MET A 156 -5.30 -2.75 5.15
C MET A 156 -5.33 -3.12 3.68
N LYS A 157 -6.54 -3.13 3.13
CA LYS A 157 -6.80 -3.24 1.71
C LYS A 157 -7.45 -1.96 1.19
N THR A 158 -7.18 -1.62 -0.07
CA THR A 158 -7.90 -0.61 -0.84
C THR A 158 -7.99 -1.06 -2.30
N ASP A 159 -8.95 -0.53 -3.05
CA ASP A 159 -9.02 -0.74 -4.50
C ASP A 159 -8.10 0.21 -5.26
N ASP A 160 -7.79 -0.12 -6.51
CA ASP A 160 -6.96 0.70 -7.39
C ASP A 160 -7.65 1.95 -7.95
N ASP A 161 -8.95 2.09 -7.73
CA ASP A 161 -9.74 3.29 -7.98
C ASP A 161 -10.10 4.05 -6.68
N THR A 162 -9.34 3.80 -5.62
CA THR A 162 -9.39 4.56 -4.36
C THR A 162 -8.09 5.32 -4.14
N TYR A 163 -8.22 6.61 -3.85
CA TYR A 163 -7.11 7.46 -3.46
C TYR A 163 -7.06 7.60 -1.93
N LEU A 164 -5.92 7.27 -1.32
CA LEU A 164 -5.66 7.45 0.10
C LEU A 164 -4.73 8.66 0.36
N ARG A 165 -5.10 9.48 1.34
CA ARG A 165 -4.24 10.53 1.92
C ARG A 165 -3.52 9.97 3.14
N LEU A 166 -2.25 9.59 2.95
CA LEU A 166 -1.48 8.79 3.89
C LEU A 166 -1.26 9.48 5.25
N ASN A 167 -1.08 10.81 5.25
CA ASN A 167 -0.89 11.57 6.48
C ASN A 167 -2.11 11.54 7.41
N ILE A 168 -3.30 11.79 6.86
CA ILE A 168 -4.54 11.80 7.65
C ILE A 168 -4.92 10.38 8.08
N LEU A 169 -4.68 9.37 7.21
CA LEU A 169 -4.82 7.97 7.58
C LEU A 169 -3.97 7.61 8.81
N VAL A 170 -2.69 8.02 8.85
CA VAL A 170 -1.83 7.73 10.00
C VAL A 170 -2.31 8.47 11.25
N GLN A 171 -2.78 9.71 11.12
CA GLN A 171 -3.32 10.47 12.26
C GLN A 171 -4.57 9.80 12.85
N SER A 172 -5.47 9.28 12.01
CA SER A 172 -6.67 8.58 12.48
C SER A 172 -6.36 7.24 13.16
N LEU A 173 -5.28 6.56 12.76
CA LEU A 173 -4.88 5.25 13.30
C LEU A 173 -4.05 5.34 14.59
N LYS A 174 -3.34 6.46 14.83
CA LYS A 174 -2.49 6.66 16.01
C LYS A 174 -3.19 6.43 17.36
N PRO A 175 -4.43 6.93 17.61
CA PRO A 175 -5.10 6.73 18.90
C PRO A 175 -5.80 5.37 19.04
N LEU A 176 -5.82 4.54 17.99
CA LEU A 176 -6.59 3.30 17.97
C LEU A 176 -5.80 2.10 18.50
N SER A 177 -6.53 1.03 18.85
CA SER A 177 -5.94 -0.23 19.30
C SER A 177 -5.07 -0.85 18.22
N ARG A 178 -3.88 -1.31 18.60
CA ARG A 178 -2.97 -2.09 17.74
C ARG A 178 -3.38 -3.57 17.65
N GLU A 179 -4.34 -4.00 18.45
CA GLU A 179 -4.81 -5.37 18.52
C GLU A 179 -6.26 -5.47 18.04
N ASP A 180 -6.52 -6.40 17.13
CA ASP A 180 -7.87 -6.79 16.70
C ASP A 180 -8.75 -5.61 16.24
N LEU A 181 -8.12 -4.61 15.61
CA LEU A 181 -8.79 -3.45 15.03
C LEU A 181 -9.44 -3.82 13.69
N TYR A 182 -10.72 -3.47 13.55
CA TYR A 182 -11.41 -3.43 12.28
C TYR A 182 -11.79 -1.97 11.97
N TYR A 183 -11.15 -1.41 10.94
CA TYR A 183 -11.24 0.00 10.57
C TYR A 183 -11.75 0.13 9.13
N GLY A 184 -12.72 1.01 8.89
CA GLY A 184 -13.22 1.26 7.54
C GLY A 184 -14.56 1.98 7.50
N TYR A 185 -15.26 1.84 6.39
CA TYR A 185 -16.58 2.43 6.16
C TYR A 185 -17.69 1.40 6.39
N VAL A 186 -18.61 1.64 7.33
CA VAL A 186 -19.66 0.64 7.61
C VAL A 186 -20.73 0.57 6.51
N ILE A 187 -21.14 -0.65 6.16
CA ILE A 187 -22.27 -0.93 5.27
C ILE A 187 -23.44 -1.52 6.08
N PRO A 188 -24.69 -1.06 5.86
CA PRO A 188 -25.14 -0.12 4.83
C PRO A 188 -24.70 1.32 5.12
N CYS A 189 -24.51 2.11 4.06
CA CYS A 189 -24.00 3.49 4.15
C CYS A 189 -24.85 4.43 5.01
N ARG A 190 -26.10 4.09 5.34
CA ARG A 190 -26.92 4.86 6.28
C ARG A 190 -26.53 4.63 7.73
N SER A 191 -25.92 3.49 8.06
CA SER A 191 -25.47 3.19 9.42
C SER A 191 -24.29 4.08 9.83
N ILE A 192 -24.20 4.37 11.13
CA ILE A 192 -23.00 4.90 11.77
C ILE A 192 -22.41 3.92 12.79
N ASP A 193 -23.16 2.87 13.15
CA ASP A 193 -22.75 1.86 14.11
C ASP A 193 -21.73 0.90 13.47
N PRO A 194 -20.47 0.86 13.95
CA PRO A 194 -19.42 0.02 13.38
C PRO A 194 -19.65 -1.50 13.58
N PHE A 195 -20.58 -1.90 14.45
CA PHE A 195 -20.90 -3.31 14.69
C PHE A 195 -21.92 -3.89 13.70
N VAL A 196 -22.51 -3.05 12.85
CA VAL A 196 -23.46 -3.49 11.83
C VAL A 196 -22.73 -4.15 10.66
N ARG A 197 -23.17 -5.37 10.31
CA ARG A 197 -22.73 -6.18 9.16
C ARG A 197 -21.20 -6.21 9.01
N TYR A 198 -20.66 -5.41 8.10
CA TYR A 198 -19.24 -5.38 7.76
C TYR A 198 -18.83 -3.97 7.31
N MET A 199 -17.52 -3.73 7.29
CA MET A 199 -16.93 -2.52 6.73
C MET A 199 -16.50 -2.78 5.29
N SER A 200 -16.92 -1.92 4.38
CA SER A 200 -16.45 -1.95 3.00
C SER A 200 -15.00 -1.48 2.94
N GLY A 201 -14.19 -2.18 2.15
CA GLY A 201 -12.95 -1.67 1.59
C GLY A 201 -13.26 -0.86 0.34
N MET A 202 -14.09 0.17 0.47
CA MET A 202 -14.72 0.95 -0.60
C MET A 202 -13.93 0.90 -1.91
N GLY A 203 -14.34 0.11 -2.92
CA GLY A 203 -15.21 -1.08 -2.89
C GLY A 203 -16.74 -1.02 -3.04
N TYR A 204 -17.30 -0.46 -4.11
CA TYR A 204 -18.72 -0.49 -4.55
C TYR A 204 -19.84 0.26 -3.79
N LEU A 205 -20.85 0.67 -4.59
CA LEU A 205 -22.15 1.27 -4.20
C LEU A 205 -23.15 0.26 -3.60
N PHE A 206 -22.97 -1.00 -3.98
CA PHE A 206 -23.75 -2.15 -3.53
C PHE A 206 -22.78 -3.09 -2.87
N GLU A 207 -23.18 -3.62 -1.73
CA GLU A 207 -22.48 -4.63 -0.95
C GLU A 207 -21.40 -5.40 -1.75
N GLY A 208 -20.13 -4.97 -1.68
CA GLY A 208 -19.02 -5.68 -2.32
C GLY A 208 -19.05 -7.14 -1.84
N PRO A 209 -19.31 -8.14 -2.71
CA PRO A 209 -19.46 -9.51 -2.27
C PRO A 209 -18.22 -10.00 -1.52
N GLU A 210 -17.03 -9.55 -1.92
CA GLU A 210 -15.76 -9.84 -1.27
C GLU A 210 -15.62 -9.19 0.11
N ASP A 211 -16.06 -7.95 0.28
CA ASP A 211 -16.05 -7.26 1.58
C ASP A 211 -17.02 -7.90 2.57
N LYS A 212 -18.20 -8.31 2.07
CA LYS A 212 -19.18 -9.04 2.87
C LYS A 212 -18.61 -10.36 3.36
N VAL A 213 -18.06 -11.17 2.45
CA VAL A 213 -17.43 -12.46 2.80
C VAL A 213 -16.33 -12.28 3.83
N PHE A 214 -15.49 -11.25 3.67
CA PHE A 214 -14.44 -10.96 4.65
C PHE A 214 -15.00 -10.54 6.02
N GLY A 215 -16.03 -9.69 6.04
CA GLY A 215 -16.67 -9.26 7.28
C GLY A 215 -17.38 -10.41 8.01
N GLU A 216 -17.98 -11.34 7.27
CA GLU A 216 -18.57 -12.57 7.82
C GLU A 216 -17.48 -13.48 8.39
N TRP A 217 -16.39 -13.69 7.67
CA TRP A 217 -15.22 -14.45 8.15
C TRP A 217 -14.64 -13.88 9.45
N MET A 218 -14.47 -12.55 9.54
CA MET A 218 -14.02 -11.88 10.77
C MET A 218 -14.98 -12.12 11.94
N ARG A 219 -16.30 -12.03 11.68
CA ARG A 219 -17.33 -12.26 12.69
C ARG A 219 -17.33 -13.71 13.19
N GLU A 220 -17.28 -14.68 12.28
CA GLU A 220 -17.24 -16.11 12.60
C GLU A 220 -15.98 -16.48 13.38
N GLY A 221 -14.83 -15.88 13.04
CA GLY A 221 -13.58 -16.05 13.78
C GLY A 221 -13.52 -15.31 15.13
N GLY A 222 -14.56 -14.55 15.51
CA GLY A 222 -14.56 -13.73 16.73
C GLY A 222 -13.48 -12.64 16.74
N LYS A 223 -13.14 -12.12 15.55
CA LYS A 223 -12.13 -11.07 15.31
C LYS A 223 -12.78 -9.72 15.02
N GLY A 224 -11.97 -8.67 15.05
CA GLY A 224 -12.41 -7.29 14.82
C GLY A 224 -13.29 -6.79 15.96
N LYS A 225 -12.87 -7.03 17.22
CA LYS A 225 -13.59 -6.58 18.41
C LYS A 225 -13.50 -5.07 18.60
N HIS A 226 -12.36 -4.47 18.25
CA HIS A 226 -12.20 -3.02 18.25
C HIS A 226 -12.63 -2.49 16.89
N ARG A 227 -13.85 -1.96 16.77
CA ARG A 227 -14.37 -1.48 15.49
C ARG A 227 -14.41 0.03 15.43
N TYR A 228 -13.90 0.61 14.34
CA TYR A 228 -13.91 2.05 14.11
C TYR A 228 -14.51 2.38 12.74
N ASN A 229 -15.53 3.23 12.74
CA ASN A 229 -16.21 3.68 11.53
C ASN A 229 -15.65 5.03 11.06
N ALA A 230 -14.99 5.05 9.91
CA ALA A 230 -14.39 6.23 9.28
C ALA A 230 -15.31 6.90 8.24
N LYS A 231 -16.63 6.78 8.40
CA LYS A 231 -17.67 7.20 7.43
C LYS A 231 -17.48 8.60 6.82
N TRP A 232 -17.10 9.58 7.63
CA TRP A 232 -16.95 10.97 7.19
C TRP A 232 -15.58 11.24 6.55
N SER A 233 -14.63 10.33 6.70
CA SER A 233 -13.29 10.48 6.12
C SER A 233 -13.06 9.54 4.94
N MET A 234 -13.87 8.51 4.75
CA MET A 234 -13.78 7.56 3.65
C MET A 234 -15.12 7.52 2.91
N PHE A 235 -15.17 7.84 1.62
CA PHE A 235 -16.44 7.98 0.91
C PHE A 235 -16.27 7.77 -0.60
N ASN A 236 -17.39 7.54 -1.29
CA ASN A 236 -17.40 7.47 -2.74
C ASN A 236 -17.26 8.88 -3.34
N PHE A 237 -16.66 8.96 -4.53
CA PHE A 237 -16.54 10.21 -5.28
C PHE A 237 -17.90 10.94 -5.34
N PRO A 238 -17.97 12.25 -5.04
CA PRO A 238 -19.23 12.96 -4.78
C PRO A 238 -20.28 12.86 -5.90
N GLU A 239 -19.86 12.62 -7.14
CA GLU A 239 -20.74 12.59 -8.30
C GLU A 239 -20.82 11.19 -8.98
N PRO A 240 -22.05 10.68 -9.25
CA PRO A 240 -23.34 11.24 -8.85
C PRO A 240 -23.60 11.06 -7.33
N PRO A 241 -24.42 11.92 -6.71
CA PRO A 241 -24.77 11.78 -5.29
C PRO A 241 -25.50 10.47 -4.99
N THR A 242 -25.10 9.82 -3.89
CA THR A 242 -25.70 8.58 -3.36
C THR A 242 -25.71 8.60 -1.82
N THR A 243 -26.21 7.55 -1.18
CA THR A 243 -26.14 7.43 0.29
C THR A 243 -24.73 7.23 0.83
N CYS A 244 -23.74 6.98 -0.05
CA CYS A 244 -22.36 6.68 0.32
C CYS A 244 -21.37 7.78 -0.11
N THR A 245 -21.88 8.90 -0.62
CA THR A 245 -21.09 10.07 -1.06
C THR A 245 -21.29 11.23 -0.11
N HIS A 246 -20.28 12.09 0.00
CA HIS A 246 -20.42 13.43 0.54
C HIS A 246 -19.40 14.36 -0.13
N GLU A 247 -19.46 15.66 0.15
CA GLU A 247 -18.55 16.67 -0.41
C GLU A 247 -17.08 16.44 0.00
N LEU A 248 -16.14 16.78 -0.88
CA LEU A 248 -14.73 16.77 -0.51
C LEU A 248 -14.47 17.79 0.61
N TRP A 249 -13.64 17.42 1.58
CA TRP A 249 -13.34 18.25 2.75
C TRP A 249 -11.93 17.97 3.30
N PRO A 250 -11.38 18.82 4.18
CA PRO A 250 -9.99 18.71 4.63
C PRO A 250 -9.64 17.39 5.35
N GLU A 251 -10.60 16.76 6.03
CA GLU A 251 -10.39 15.53 6.81
C GLU A 251 -10.64 14.24 6.00
N THR A 252 -10.71 14.34 4.68
CA THR A 252 -10.78 13.17 3.79
C THR A 252 -9.53 12.30 3.93
N ILE A 253 -9.73 11.04 4.26
CA ILE A 253 -8.74 9.96 4.26
C ILE A 253 -8.77 9.21 2.93
N ALA A 254 -9.95 8.89 2.42
CA ALA A 254 -10.11 8.08 1.22
C ALA A 254 -11.25 8.58 0.31
N VAL A 255 -10.99 8.65 -0.99
CA VAL A 255 -12.03 8.85 -2.02
C VAL A 255 -12.01 7.67 -2.97
N HIS A 256 -13.14 6.96 -3.05
CA HIS A 256 -13.32 5.77 -3.89
C HIS A 256 -14.14 6.10 -5.17
N LEU A 257 -14.26 5.17 -6.12
CA LEU A 257 -14.90 5.31 -7.43
C LEU A 257 -14.20 6.30 -8.37
N LEU A 258 -12.87 6.37 -8.31
CA LEU A 258 -12.02 7.11 -9.27
C LEU A 258 -11.82 6.30 -10.55
N LYS A 259 -12.95 5.84 -11.13
CA LYS A 259 -12.99 4.88 -12.24
C LYS A 259 -12.34 5.42 -13.52
N ASN A 260 -12.33 6.74 -13.73
CA ASN A 260 -11.70 7.39 -14.87
C ASN A 260 -10.60 8.37 -14.43
N GLN A 261 -9.78 8.79 -15.38
CA GLN A 261 -8.64 9.69 -15.13
C GLN A 261 -9.10 11.09 -14.69
N GLU A 262 -10.19 11.60 -15.26
CA GLU A 262 -10.74 12.92 -14.94
C GLU A 262 -11.09 13.03 -13.44
N LYS A 263 -11.81 12.04 -12.90
CA LYS A 263 -12.10 11.97 -11.45
C LYS A 263 -10.82 11.91 -10.64
N GLY A 264 -9.87 11.08 -11.05
CA GLY A 264 -8.57 10.97 -10.37
C GLY A 264 -7.82 12.31 -10.32
N PHE A 265 -7.68 12.99 -11.46
CA PHE A 265 -7.00 14.28 -11.56
C PHE A 265 -7.76 15.40 -10.83
N GLY A 266 -9.10 15.39 -10.86
CA GLY A 266 -9.93 16.28 -10.08
C GLY A 266 -9.64 16.17 -8.57
N ILE A 267 -9.53 14.94 -8.06
CA ILE A 267 -9.14 14.69 -6.66
C ILE A 267 -7.72 15.15 -6.36
N PHE A 268 -6.75 14.86 -7.23
CA PHE A 268 -5.36 15.28 -7.02
C PHE A 268 -5.20 16.80 -7.02
N ASN A 269 -5.95 17.49 -7.88
CA ASN A 269 -5.99 18.95 -7.93
C ASN A 269 -6.65 19.53 -6.67
N TYR A 270 -7.82 19.00 -6.26
CA TYR A 270 -8.50 19.45 -5.04
C TYR A 270 -7.61 19.37 -3.80
N PHE A 271 -6.88 18.26 -3.64
CA PHE A 271 -5.96 18.07 -2.50
C PHE A 271 -4.56 18.63 -2.73
N ASN A 272 -4.33 19.38 -3.81
CA ASN A 272 -3.07 20.08 -4.05
C ASN A 272 -1.84 19.15 -4.02
N VAL A 273 -1.98 17.93 -4.56
CA VAL A 273 -0.92 16.88 -4.51
C VAL A 273 0.38 17.34 -5.21
N THR A 274 0.28 18.31 -6.11
CA THR A 274 1.39 18.86 -6.91
C THR A 274 1.98 20.16 -6.36
N GLN A 275 1.73 20.58 -5.13
CA GLN A 275 2.30 21.84 -4.61
C GLN A 275 3.79 21.75 -4.19
N GLY A 276 4.35 20.54 -4.05
CA GLY A 276 5.66 20.32 -3.40
C GLY A 276 6.90 20.33 -4.30
N TRP A 277 6.85 20.82 -5.54
CA TRP A 277 8.02 20.77 -6.44
C TRP A 277 8.91 22.00 -6.29
N ASN A 278 10.23 21.78 -6.39
CA ASN A 278 11.21 22.86 -6.42
C ASN A 278 11.25 23.50 -7.82
N PRO A 279 11.30 24.83 -7.93
CA PRO A 279 11.55 25.50 -9.20
C PRO A 279 12.84 24.99 -9.85
N SER A 280 12.83 24.84 -11.17
CA SER A 280 13.99 24.39 -11.94
C SER A 280 14.06 25.13 -13.27
N LYS A 281 15.27 25.28 -13.81
CA LYS A 281 15.49 25.75 -15.18
C LYS A 281 15.17 24.68 -16.24
N LEU A 282 14.99 23.42 -15.82
CA LEU A 282 14.77 22.29 -16.73
C LEU A 282 13.30 22.11 -17.12
N PHE A 283 12.37 22.77 -16.43
CA PHE A 283 10.94 22.63 -16.68
C PHE A 283 10.19 23.91 -16.35
N HIS A 284 9.07 24.10 -17.03
CA HIS A 284 8.10 25.16 -16.76
C HIS A 284 6.72 24.51 -16.72
N ILE A 285 6.05 24.64 -15.58
CA ILE A 285 4.66 24.19 -15.38
C ILE A 285 3.88 25.46 -15.09
N HIS A 286 2.92 25.77 -15.96
CA HIS A 286 2.02 26.91 -15.84
C HIS A 286 0.77 26.52 -15.04
#